data_AF-A0A2V8LGF6-F1
#
_entry.id   AF-A0A2V8LGF6-F1
#
_cell.length_a   1.000
_cell.length_b   1.000
_cell.length_c   1.000
_cell.angle_alpha   90.00
_cell.angle_beta   90.00
_cell.angle_gamma   90.00
#
_symmetry.space_group_name_H-M   'P 1'
#
loop_
_entity.id
_entity.type
_entity.pdbx_description
1 polymer ?
#
loop_
_entity_poly.entity_id
_entity_poly.type
_entity_poly.pdbx_seq_one_letter_code
_entity_poly.pdbx_strand_id
1 'polypeptide(L)'
;RAIAVAQNEGPDRGLEEIRAIPDIERLATYPFYYAALGEMELRCGRYETAREHFRAALALARNPMERRFLDQRVRVCEQEETHHPQYDRFWDRSLASFKTHVERNPK
;
A
#
# COMPACT_ATOMS: atom_id res chain seq x y z
N ARG A 1 -2.98 17.98 7.73
CA ARG A 1 -1.78 18.34 6.93
C ARG A 1 -1.26 17.16 6.12
N ALA A 2 -0.95 16.01 6.74
CA ALA A 2 -0.42 14.85 6.02
C ALA A 2 -1.24 14.38 4.80
N ILE A 3 -2.59 14.36 4.91
CA ILE A 3 -3.46 14.04 3.76
C ILE A 3 -3.29 15.04 2.61
N ALA A 4 -3.16 16.34 2.91
CA ALA A 4 -2.98 17.37 1.89
C ALA A 4 -1.61 17.24 1.21
N VAL A 5 -0.55 16.91 1.97
CA VAL A 5 0.78 16.61 1.43
C VAL A 5 0.72 15.36 0.55
N ALA A 6 0.01 14.31 0.96
CA ALA A 6 -0.15 13.10 0.16
C ALA A 6 -0.87 13.32 -1.19
N GLN A 7 -1.72 14.35 -1.27
CA GLN A 7 -2.39 14.75 -2.50
C GLN A 7 -1.50 15.63 -3.39
N ASN A 8 -0.62 16.44 -2.78
CA ASN A 8 0.21 17.41 -3.49
C ASN A 8 1.57 16.84 -3.92
N GLU A 9 2.22 16.05 -3.06
CA GLU A 9 3.59 15.56 -3.20
C GLU A 9 3.68 14.03 -3.37
N GLY A 10 2.55 13.33 -3.28
CA GLY A 10 2.46 11.89 -3.46
C GLY A 10 2.42 11.09 -2.15
N PRO A 11 2.05 9.80 -2.23
CA PRO A 11 1.70 8.98 -1.08
C PRO A 11 2.87 8.73 -0.10
N ASP A 12 4.12 8.58 -0.59
CA ASP A 12 5.29 8.39 0.27
C ASP A 12 5.56 9.61 1.18
N ARG A 13 5.42 10.82 0.63
CA ARG A 13 5.55 12.07 1.42
C ARG A 13 4.40 12.22 2.42
N GLY A 14 3.22 11.75 2.06
CA GLY A 14 2.09 11.60 2.98
C GLY A 14 2.42 10.69 4.17
N LEU A 15 3.03 9.53 3.91
CA LEU A 15 3.43 8.58 4.96
C LEU A 15 4.47 9.17 5.90
N GLU A 16 5.49 9.87 5.38
CA GLU A 16 6.49 10.58 6.19
C GLU A 16 5.82 11.59 7.13
N GLU A 17 4.88 12.38 6.62
CA GLU A 17 4.15 13.36 7.40
C GLU A 17 3.22 12.73 8.45
N ILE A 18 2.62 11.57 8.17
CA ILE A 18 1.83 10.83 9.17
C ILE A 18 2.74 10.31 10.28
N ARG A 19 3.91 9.76 9.93
CA ARG A 19 4.89 9.21 10.89
C ARG A 19 5.54 10.31 11.73
N ALA A 20 5.60 11.53 11.22
CA ALA A 20 6.14 12.70 11.93
C ALA A 20 5.15 13.34 12.92
N ILE A 21 3.90 12.86 13.03
CA ILE A 21 2.93 13.43 13.97
C ILE A 21 3.35 13.11 15.41
N PRO A 22 3.56 14.14 16.27
CA PRO A 22 3.85 13.91 17.69
C PRO A 22 2.65 13.26 18.41
N ASP A 23 2.91 12.54 19.50
CA ASP A 23 1.91 11.76 20.26
C ASP A 23 1.22 10.65 19.46
N ILE A 24 1.99 9.94 18.63
CA ILE A 24 1.50 8.83 17.81
C ILE A 24 0.79 7.75 18.62
N GLU A 25 1.17 7.58 19.89
CA GLU A 25 0.57 6.65 20.85
C GLU A 25 -0.91 6.98 21.13
N ARG A 26 -1.28 8.26 21.18
CA ARG A 26 -2.70 8.67 21.30
C ARG A 26 -3.46 8.36 20.02
N LEU A 27 -2.83 8.60 18.87
CA LEU A 27 -3.42 8.34 17.55
C LEU A 27 -3.55 6.86 17.23
N ALA A 28 -2.68 6.01 17.78
CA ALA A 28 -2.75 4.55 17.67
C ALA A 28 -4.02 3.95 18.29
N THR A 29 -4.79 4.72 19.08
CA THR A 29 -6.10 4.28 19.58
C THR A 29 -7.28 4.63 18.66
N TYR A 30 -7.00 5.33 17.55
CA TYR A 30 -8.01 5.76 16.58
C TYR A 30 -7.93 4.90 15.30
N PRO A 31 -9.04 4.26 14.89
CA PRO A 31 -9.09 3.46 13.65
C PRO A 31 -8.63 4.22 12.41
N PHE A 32 -8.95 5.51 12.35
CA PHE A 32 -8.64 6.38 11.20
C PHE A 32 -7.15 6.60 10.99
N TYR A 33 -6.32 6.47 12.02
CA TYR A 33 -4.88 6.56 11.88
C TYR A 33 -4.34 5.42 11.01
N TYR A 34 -4.69 4.18 11.37
CA TYR A 34 -4.30 3.01 10.60
C TYR A 34 -4.99 2.94 9.23
N ALA A 35 -6.24 3.41 9.12
CA ALA A 35 -6.91 3.50 7.82
C ALA A 35 -6.18 4.47 6.86
N ALA A 36 -5.68 5.59 7.36
CA ALA A 36 -4.91 6.54 6.56
C ALA A 36 -3.56 5.95 6.11
N LEU A 37 -2.86 5.21 6.98
CA LEU A 37 -1.64 4.48 6.60
C LEU A 37 -1.94 3.44 5.51
N GLY A 38 -2.99 2.63 5.70
CA GLY A 38 -3.40 1.63 4.72
C GLY A 38 -3.74 2.22 3.36
N GLU A 39 -4.39 3.38 3.33
CA GLU A 39 -4.70 4.10 2.08
C GLU A 39 -3.44 4.52 1.33
N MET A 40 -2.45 5.06 2.04
CA MET A 40 -1.22 5.54 1.40
C MET A 40 -0.37 4.37 0.90
N GLU A 41 -0.22 3.30 1.68
CA GLU A 41 0.49 2.09 1.23
C GLU A 41 -0.21 1.44 0.02
N LEU A 42 -1.56 1.45 -0.01
CA LEU A 42 -2.31 0.96 -1.18
C LEU A 42 -2.00 1.79 -2.43
N ARG A 43 -1.96 3.13 -2.30
CA ARG A 43 -1.60 4.04 -3.40
C ARG A 43 -0.14 3.87 -3.85
N CYS A 44 0.76 3.45 -2.96
CA CYS A 44 2.13 3.05 -3.30
C CYS A 44 2.22 1.65 -3.93
N GLY A 45 1.11 0.92 -4.11
CA GLY A 45 1.10 -0.46 -4.61
C GLY A 45 1.60 -1.51 -3.60
N ARG A 46 1.77 -1.14 -2.33
CA ARG A 46 2.22 -2.03 -1.25
C ARG A 46 1.02 -2.71 -0.59
N TYR A 47 0.35 -3.56 -1.37
CA TYR A 47 -0.94 -4.16 -1.01
C TYR A 47 -0.91 -4.98 0.28
N GLU A 48 0.18 -5.71 0.54
CA GLU A 48 0.33 -6.52 1.76
C GLU A 48 0.39 -5.64 3.01
N THR A 49 1.23 -4.60 3.00
CA THR A 49 1.37 -3.63 4.10
C THR A 49 0.09 -2.83 4.30
N ALA A 50 -0.57 -2.43 3.20
CA ALA A 50 -1.87 -1.77 3.25
C ALA A 50 -2.91 -2.64 3.97
N ARG A 51 -2.97 -3.94 3.65
CA ARG A 51 -3.87 -4.91 4.28
C ARG A 51 -3.65 -5.00 5.79
N GLU A 52 -2.40 -5.05 6.25
CA GLU A 52 -2.07 -5.10 7.68
C GLU A 52 -2.57 -3.86 8.42
N HIS A 53 -2.36 -2.67 7.85
CA HIS A 53 -2.89 -1.44 8.41
C HIS A 53 -4.41 -1.41 8.45
N PHE A 54 -5.11 -1.86 7.40
CA PHE A 54 -6.58 -1.94 7.45
C PHE A 54 -7.09 -2.98 8.47
N ARG A 55 -6.38 -4.09 8.69
CA ARG A 55 -6.70 -5.05 9.76
C ARG A 55 -6.52 -4.45 11.14
N ALA A 56 -5.44 -3.69 11.36
CA ALA A 56 -5.23 -2.95 12.62
C ALA A 56 -6.34 -1.91 12.85
N ALA A 57 -6.74 -1.17 11.82
CA ALA A 57 -7.88 -0.26 11.89
C ALA A 57 -9.18 -1.00 12.24
N LEU A 58 -9.43 -2.17 11.62
CA LEU A 58 -10.64 -2.98 11.84
C LEU A 58 -10.75 -3.46 13.28
N ALA A 59 -9.62 -3.82 13.91
CA ALA A 59 -9.56 -4.23 15.31
C ALA A 59 -9.98 -3.10 16.28
N LEU A 60 -9.79 -1.85 15.88
CA LEU A 60 -10.11 -0.66 16.69
C LEU A 60 -11.50 -0.07 16.38
N ALA A 61 -12.17 -0.55 15.34
CA ALA A 61 -13.44 0.00 14.85
C ALA A 61 -14.52 -0.04 15.93
N ARG A 62 -15.20 1.10 16.13
CA ARG A 62 -16.12 1.33 17.26
C ARG A 62 -17.58 1.13 16.89
N ASN A 63 -17.89 1.07 15.60
CA ASN A 63 -19.25 0.86 15.12
C ASN A 63 -19.31 -0.08 13.89
N PRO A 64 -20.49 -0.63 13.58
CA PRO A 64 -20.66 -1.56 12.46
C PRO A 64 -20.35 -0.94 11.09
N MET A 65 -20.57 0.36 10.91
CA MET A 65 -20.30 1.06 9.65
C MET A 65 -18.79 1.11 9.37
N GLU A 66 -18.00 1.50 10.37
CA GLU A 66 -16.53 1.49 10.32
C GLU A 66 -16.01 0.08 10.03
N ARG A 67 -16.52 -0.93 10.73
CA ARG A 67 -16.12 -2.33 10.51
C ARG A 67 -16.38 -2.77 9.07
N ARG A 68 -17.56 -2.46 8.52
CA ARG A 68 -17.92 -2.81 7.14
C ARG A 68 -17.02 -2.08 6.13
N PHE A 69 -16.77 -0.79 6.35
CA PHE A 69 -15.88 -0.01 5.50
C PHE A 69 -14.47 -0.62 5.49
N LEU A 70 -13.92 -0.94 6.67
CA LEU A 70 -12.57 -1.49 6.80
C LEU A 70 -12.45 -2.92 6.26
N ASP A 71 -13.45 -3.77 6.45
CA ASP A 71 -13.52 -5.11 5.84
C ASP A 71 -13.46 -5.03 4.31
N GLN A 72 -14.20 -4.09 3.72
CA GLN A 72 -14.15 -3.85 2.28
C GLN A 72 -12.75 -3.43 1.82
N ARG A 73 -12.04 -2.59 2.58
CA ARG A 73 -10.66 -2.19 2.25
C ARG A 73 -9.68 -3.35 2.33
N VAL A 74 -9.80 -4.22 3.34
CA VAL A 74 -8.99 -5.45 3.46
C VAL A 74 -9.17 -6.33 2.22
N ARG A 75 -10.42 -6.56 1.80
CA ARG A 75 -10.72 -7.35 0.59
C ARG A 75 -10.11 -6.73 -0.67
N VAL A 76 -10.20 -5.41 -0.82
CA VAL A 76 -9.58 -4.73 -1.98
C VAL A 76 -8.08 -4.98 -2.01
N CYS A 77 -7.38 -4.91 -0.87
CA CYS A 77 -5.94 -5.21 -0.83
C CYS A 77 -5.63 -6.66 -1.25
N GLU A 78 -6.46 -7.62 -0.83
CA GLU A 78 -6.32 -9.03 -1.20
C GLU A 78 -6.59 -9.28 -2.70
N GLN A 79 -7.53 -8.53 -3.30
CA GLN A 79 -7.78 -8.60 -4.75
C GLN A 79 -6.63 -7.97 -5.54
N GLU A 80 -6.09 -6.84 -5.12
CA GLU A 80 -4.98 -6.18 -5.82
C GLU A 80 -3.66 -6.96 -5.68
N GLU A 81 -3.43 -7.60 -4.51
CA GLU A 81 -2.32 -8.54 -4.30
C GLU A 81 -2.39 -9.72 -5.30
N THR A 82 -3.59 -10.21 -5.60
CA THR A 82 -3.80 -11.32 -6.54
C THR A 82 -3.83 -10.87 -8.01
N HIS A 83 -4.26 -9.63 -8.29
CA HIS A 83 -4.32 -9.03 -9.63
C HIS A 83 -3.05 -8.27 -10.03
N HIS A 84 -2.02 -8.25 -9.20
CA HIS A 84 -0.65 -7.93 -9.60
C HIS A 84 0.08 -9.23 -9.96
N PRO A 85 -0.19 -9.85 -11.14
CA PRO A 85 0.64 -10.95 -11.60
C PRO A 85 2.05 -10.40 -11.65
N GLN A 86 2.93 -11.11 -10.96
CA GLN A 86 4.34 -10.83 -10.70
C GLN A 86 5.14 -10.85 -12.01
N TYR A 87 4.78 -10.00 -12.97
CA TYR A 87 5.42 -9.93 -14.29
C TYR A 87 6.90 -9.60 -14.14
N ASP A 88 7.27 -8.79 -13.14
CA ASP A 88 8.67 -8.46 -12.86
C ASP A 88 9.52 -9.69 -12.49
N ARG A 89 9.00 -10.69 -11.75
CA ARG A 89 9.77 -11.93 -11.48
C ARG A 89 9.89 -12.85 -12.70
N PHE A 90 8.94 -12.78 -13.62
CA PHE A 90 9.00 -13.54 -14.86
C PHE A 90 10.02 -12.93 -15.84
N TRP A 91 10.07 -11.60 -15.92
CA TRP A 91 10.96 -10.86 -16.83
C TRP A 91 12.43 -10.83 -16.36
N ASP A 92 12.70 -10.91 -15.06
CA ASP A 92 14.08 -10.84 -14.53
C ASP A 92 14.88 -12.15 -14.76
N ARG A 93 14.20 -13.32 -14.76
CA ARG A 93 14.86 -14.63 -14.97
C ARG A 93 14.90 -15.06 -16.44
N SER A 94 13.99 -14.55 -17.29
CA SER A 94 13.90 -14.95 -18.70
C SER A 94 14.67 -14.04 -19.67
N LEU A 95 15.02 -12.79 -19.30
CA LEU A 95 15.68 -11.86 -20.24
C LEU A 95 17.19 -11.68 -20.05
N ALA A 96 17.81 -12.26 -19.00
CA ALA A 96 19.27 -12.29 -18.90
C ALA A 96 19.93 -13.05 -20.07
N SER A 97 19.25 -14.03 -20.67
CA SER A 97 19.71 -14.74 -21.87
C SER A 97 19.21 -14.12 -23.20
N PHE A 98 18.09 -13.40 -23.17
CA PHE A 98 17.49 -12.85 -24.39
C PHE A 98 18.19 -11.56 -24.85
N LYS A 99 18.66 -10.73 -23.91
CA LYS A 99 19.43 -9.51 -24.22
C LYS A 99 20.77 -9.85 -24.90
N THR A 100 21.41 -10.94 -24.51
CA THR A 100 22.68 -11.42 -25.08
C THR A 100 22.55 -11.90 -26.53
N HIS A 101 21.36 -12.33 -26.95
CA HIS A 101 21.13 -12.82 -28.32
C HIS A 101 20.78 -11.69 -29.29
N VAL A 102 20.10 -10.64 -28.82
CA VAL A 102 19.73 -9.47 -29.65
C VAL A 102 20.91 -8.50 -29.83
N GLU A 103 21.79 -8.35 -28.83
CA GLU A 103 22.99 -7.49 -28.96
C GLU A 103 24.13 -8.14 -29.78
N ARG A 104 24.11 -9.45 -30.01
CA ARG A 104 25.16 -10.18 -30.76
C ARG A 104 24.87 -10.43 -32.24
N ASN A 105 23.67 -10.13 -32.74
CA ASN A 105 23.40 -10.29 -34.16
C ASN A 105 22.46 -9.20 -34.71
N PRO A 106 22.99 -8.01 -35.03
CA PRO A 106 22.26 -7.05 -35.85
C PRO A 106 22.35 -7.49 -37.31
N LYS A 107 21.32 -8.24 -37.75
CA LYS A 107 21.01 -8.75 -39.11
C LYS A 107 21.35 -10.21 -39.37
#